data_AF-A0A1J1HKL0-F1
#
_entry.id   AF-A0A1J1HKL0-F1
#
_cell.length_a   1.000
_cell.length_b   1.000
_cell.length_c   1.000
_cell.angle_alpha   90.00
_cell.angle_beta   90.00
_cell.angle_gamma   90.00
#
_symmetry.space_group_name_H-M   'P 1'
#
loop_
_entity.id
_entity.type
_entity.pdbx_description
1 polymer ?
#
loop_
_entity_poly.entity_id
_entity_poly.type
_entity_poly.pdbx_seq_one_letter_code
_entity_poly.pdbx_strand_id
1 'polypeptide(L)'
;MENREDDEIKLPDDTLQILNEFLIEQAKKEKEDLFTENWNLSQFWYSDETQKTFGRILKQLTRKYEDGMTIALLSCPSLYQTIRSINDHVKIFEFDKKFESFGEDFQFYDYNKADEDNYLNEYTKSFNLIIVDPPFLSEECLQKTSVIIKRLIKEDGLVILNTGSIQPLSVKEDLGPGAHAFSRKHPLACWLSTMLVVFAGGMVASALLGEPILGPLKNTPQLLVATICWYIVFYTPFDIGYKVSKFLPVKLVASAMKEIYRAKKIHDGVVHAAKLYPNAYIIMIIIGTLKGNGAGFTKLLERLIRGAWTPTAMEFMQPSFYTKASVVASIIFVLDKKSDLISAPHALVYFGIVIFLVYFKLSSLLLGIHDPFGPFENLFCALAFGGIWDSVAKLFGRGQVKEENKDAKKSN
;
A
#
# COMPACT_ATOMS: atom_id res chain seq x y z
N MET A 1 -64.11 -17.35 50.53
CA MET A 1 -64.09 -16.99 49.09
C MET A 1 -63.01 -15.96 48.92
N GLU A 2 -61.86 -16.17 48.32
CA GLU A 2 -61.13 -17.33 47.78
C GLU A 2 -59.78 -16.67 47.38
N ASN A 3 -58.64 -17.20 47.84
CA ASN A 3 -57.33 -16.69 47.43
C ASN A 3 -57.21 -16.81 45.91
N ARG A 4 -57.12 -15.69 45.20
CA ARG A 4 -56.62 -15.70 43.82
C ARG A 4 -55.10 -15.75 43.92
N GLU A 5 -54.55 -16.93 43.66
CA GLU A 5 -53.14 -17.09 43.35
C GLU A 5 -52.86 -16.20 42.13
N ASP A 6 -51.93 -15.27 42.28
CA ASP A 6 -51.37 -14.51 41.15
C ASP A 6 -50.63 -15.51 40.27
N ASP A 7 -51.35 -16.14 39.35
CA ASP A 7 -50.79 -16.97 38.29
C ASP A 7 -49.82 -16.09 37.51
N GLU A 8 -48.53 -16.28 37.78
CA GLU A 8 -47.43 -15.60 37.13
C GLU A 8 -47.54 -15.86 35.62
N ILE A 9 -48.04 -14.86 34.88
CA ILE A 9 -48.29 -14.95 33.43
C ILE A 9 -46.94 -15.23 32.75
N LYS A 10 -46.73 -16.49 32.38
CA LYS A 10 -45.55 -16.95 31.64
C LYS A 10 -45.92 -17.15 30.18
N LEU A 11 -44.99 -16.74 29.31
CA LEU A 11 -45.09 -17.02 27.89
C LEU A 11 -45.12 -18.55 27.68
N PRO A 12 -45.92 -19.06 26.72
CA PRO A 12 -45.87 -20.47 26.33
C PRO A 12 -44.45 -20.89 25.95
N ASP A 13 -44.07 -22.12 26.29
CA ASP A 13 -42.69 -22.63 26.12
C ASP A 13 -42.17 -22.50 24.68
N ASP A 14 -43.03 -22.79 23.69
CA ASP A 14 -42.70 -22.65 22.27
C ASP A 14 -42.40 -21.18 21.88
N THR A 15 -43.14 -20.23 22.46
CA THR A 15 -42.94 -18.79 22.23
C THR A 15 -41.66 -18.30 22.92
N LEU A 16 -41.35 -18.82 24.11
CA LEU A 16 -40.08 -18.54 24.80
C LEU A 16 -38.88 -19.07 24.00
N GLN A 17 -39.00 -20.25 23.39
CA GLN A 17 -37.94 -20.82 22.56
C GLN A 17 -37.68 -19.97 21.32
N ILE A 18 -38.72 -19.57 20.59
CA ILE A 18 -38.60 -18.69 19.42
C ILE A 18 -38.02 -17.33 19.81
N LEU A 19 -38.43 -16.77 20.95
CA LEU A 19 -37.89 -15.51 21.45
C LEU A 19 -36.40 -15.64 21.78
N ASN A 20 -35.98 -16.73 22.43
CA ASN A 20 -34.56 -16.99 22.72
C ASN A 20 -33.74 -17.18 21.45
N GLU A 21 -34.24 -17.91 20.45
CA GLU A 21 -33.58 -18.05 19.14
C GLU A 21 -33.44 -16.70 18.43
N PHE A 22 -34.49 -15.88 18.42
CA PHE A 22 -34.47 -14.53 17.86
C PHE A 22 -33.48 -13.62 18.58
N LEU A 23 -33.44 -13.64 19.92
CA LEU A 23 -32.49 -12.88 20.71
C LEU A 23 -31.04 -13.33 20.47
N ILE A 24 -30.79 -14.63 20.31
CA ILE A 24 -29.47 -15.17 19.94
C ILE A 24 -29.08 -14.70 18.52
N GLU A 25 -30.03 -14.70 17.58
CA GLU A 25 -29.77 -14.26 16.21
C GLU A 25 -29.52 -12.74 16.13
N GLN A 26 -30.27 -11.94 16.88
CA GLN A 26 -30.02 -10.49 17.00
C GLN A 26 -28.68 -10.22 17.68
N ALA A 27 -28.34 -10.91 18.77
CA ALA A 27 -27.04 -10.77 19.42
C ALA A 27 -25.88 -11.19 18.50
N LYS A 28 -26.07 -12.20 17.64
CA LYS A 28 -25.07 -12.59 16.62
C LYS A 28 -24.91 -11.53 15.55
N LYS A 29 -26.01 -11.01 14.99
CA LYS A 29 -25.98 -9.95 13.98
C LYS A 29 -25.35 -8.67 14.51
N GLU A 30 -25.72 -8.25 15.73
CA GLU A 30 -25.09 -7.10 16.39
C GLU A 30 -23.59 -7.31 16.58
N LYS A 31 -23.17 -8.52 16.99
CA LYS A 31 -21.74 -8.85 17.18
C LYS A 31 -20.96 -8.94 15.86
N GLU A 32 -21.59 -9.39 14.78
CA GLU A 32 -21.00 -9.39 13.43
C GLU A 32 -20.87 -7.97 12.87
N ASP A 33 -21.89 -7.12 13.03
CA ASP A 33 -21.86 -5.71 12.63
C ASP A 33 -20.80 -4.90 13.40
N LEU A 34 -20.58 -5.25 14.68
CA LEU A 34 -19.59 -4.63 15.58
C LEU A 34 -18.12 -4.82 15.13
N PHE A 35 -17.80 -5.84 14.32
CA PHE A 35 -16.43 -6.14 13.87
C PHE A 35 -16.24 -6.08 12.35
N THR A 36 -17.07 -5.29 11.69
CA THR A 36 -16.93 -4.99 10.25
C THR A 36 -15.73 -4.08 9.95
N GLU A 37 -15.20 -4.17 8.74
CA GLU A 37 -14.09 -3.34 8.27
C GLU A 37 -14.47 -1.85 8.27
N ASN A 38 -13.60 -1.00 8.80
CA ASN A 38 -13.77 0.45 8.70
C ASN A 38 -12.83 1.02 7.64
N TRP A 39 -13.39 1.26 6.45
CA TRP A 39 -12.66 1.75 5.28
C TRP A 39 -12.07 3.15 5.49
N ASN A 40 -12.71 4.00 6.31
CA ASN A 40 -12.19 5.34 6.62
C ASN A 40 -10.91 5.31 7.46
N LEU A 41 -10.68 4.19 8.17
CA LEU A 41 -9.48 3.94 8.94
C LEU A 41 -8.46 3.07 8.18
N SER A 42 -8.75 2.75 6.91
CA SER A 42 -7.97 1.83 6.08
C SER A 42 -7.75 0.46 6.74
N GLN A 43 -8.78 -0.03 7.45
CA GLN A 43 -8.77 -1.37 8.03
C GLN A 43 -9.20 -2.41 7.00
N PHE A 44 -8.35 -3.41 6.78
CA PHE A 44 -8.63 -4.53 5.88
C PHE A 44 -8.44 -5.85 6.63
N TRP A 45 -9.35 -6.79 6.47
CA TRP A 45 -9.29 -8.11 7.09
C TRP A 45 -8.45 -9.08 6.28
N TYR A 46 -7.55 -9.78 6.97
CA TYR A 46 -6.84 -10.89 6.38
C TYR A 46 -7.80 -12.03 6.07
N SER A 47 -7.61 -12.66 4.91
CA SER A 47 -8.29 -13.90 4.59
C SER A 47 -8.03 -14.99 5.65
N ASP A 48 -8.97 -15.91 5.82
CA ASP A 48 -8.83 -17.07 6.73
C ASP A 48 -7.53 -17.85 6.50
N GLU A 49 -7.07 -17.95 5.24
CA GLU A 49 -5.83 -18.64 4.90
C GLU A 49 -4.59 -17.89 5.41
N THR A 50 -4.59 -16.56 5.28
CA THR A 50 -3.54 -15.70 5.83
C THR A 50 -3.52 -15.80 7.36
N GLN A 51 -4.68 -15.72 8.02
CA GLN A 51 -4.77 -15.87 9.48
C GLN A 51 -4.26 -17.24 9.95
N LYS A 52 -4.70 -18.34 9.30
CA LYS A 52 -4.19 -19.70 9.58
C LYS A 52 -2.68 -19.81 9.40
N THR A 53 -2.13 -19.13 8.39
CA THR A 53 -0.68 -19.11 8.13
C THR A 53 0.07 -18.42 9.26
N PHE A 54 -0.39 -17.24 9.70
CA PHE A 54 0.13 -16.57 10.89
C PHE A 54 0.05 -17.47 12.12
N GLY A 55 -1.07 -18.18 12.33
CA GLY A 55 -1.19 -19.14 13.43
C GLY A 55 -0.18 -20.29 13.37
N ARG A 56 0.10 -20.84 12.19
CA ARG A 56 1.14 -21.87 12.01
C ARG A 56 2.55 -21.33 12.30
N ILE A 57 2.85 -20.13 11.78
CA ILE A 57 4.13 -19.45 12.03
C ILE A 57 4.30 -19.23 13.53
N LEU A 58 3.25 -18.76 14.20
CA LEU A 58 3.32 -18.49 15.63
C LEU A 58 3.59 -19.76 16.44
N LYS A 59 2.89 -20.87 16.16
CA LYS A 59 3.13 -22.15 16.83
C LYS A 59 4.58 -22.64 16.70
N GLN A 60 5.26 -22.30 15.61
CA GLN A 60 6.68 -22.62 15.44
C GLN A 60 7.57 -21.67 16.25
N LEU A 61 7.25 -20.37 16.26
CA LEU A 61 8.00 -19.36 17.00
C LEU A 61 7.89 -19.57 18.51
N THR A 62 6.69 -19.84 19.04
CA THR A 62 6.47 -20.02 20.49
C THR A 62 7.30 -21.18 21.06
N ARG A 63 7.57 -22.24 20.28
CA ARG A 63 8.44 -23.36 20.70
C ARG A 63 9.89 -22.95 20.97
N LYS A 64 10.33 -21.81 20.45
CA LYS A 64 11.70 -21.31 20.58
C LYS A 64 11.89 -20.45 21.84
N TYR A 65 10.81 -19.98 22.47
CA TYR A 65 10.85 -19.12 23.65
C TYR A 65 10.39 -19.91 24.87
N GLU A 66 11.34 -20.40 25.67
CA GLU A 66 11.07 -21.21 26.87
C GLU A 66 10.32 -20.42 27.95
N ASP A 67 10.59 -19.11 28.08
CA ASP A 67 9.97 -18.22 29.07
C ASP A 67 8.63 -17.59 28.62
N GLY A 68 8.04 -18.10 27.54
CA GLY A 68 6.84 -17.52 26.93
C GLY A 68 7.15 -16.32 26.02
N MET A 69 6.22 -16.01 25.12
CA MET A 69 6.42 -15.04 24.03
C MET A 69 5.37 -13.94 24.12
N THR A 70 5.76 -12.69 24.31
CA THR A 70 4.85 -11.55 24.30
C THR A 70 4.68 -10.99 22.87
N ILE A 71 3.44 -10.78 22.44
CA ILE A 71 3.10 -10.40 21.05
C ILE A 71 2.32 -9.08 21.03
N ALA A 72 2.71 -8.17 20.14
CA ALA A 72 1.93 -6.99 19.81
C ALA A 72 1.38 -7.08 18.39
N LEU A 73 0.08 -6.81 18.23
CA LEU A 73 -0.60 -6.65 16.95
C LEU A 73 -0.89 -5.17 16.74
N LEU A 74 -0.18 -4.51 15.82
CA LEU A 74 -0.37 -3.09 15.49
C LEU A 74 -1.19 -2.97 14.22
N SER A 75 -2.35 -2.32 14.31
CA SER A 75 -3.23 -2.05 13.15
C SER A 75 -3.64 -3.29 12.34
N CYS A 76 -3.62 -4.47 12.97
CA CYS A 76 -4.03 -5.74 12.36
C CYS A 76 -5.07 -6.53 13.20
N PRO A 77 -6.27 -5.95 13.48
CA PRO A 77 -7.28 -6.55 14.37
C PRO A 77 -7.75 -7.94 13.97
N SER A 78 -7.84 -8.20 12.66
CA SER A 78 -8.29 -9.50 12.14
C SER A 78 -7.40 -10.69 12.57
N LEU A 79 -6.16 -10.46 13.00
CA LEU A 79 -5.30 -11.52 13.53
C LEU A 79 -5.60 -11.88 14.97
N TYR A 80 -6.26 -11.00 15.73
CA TYR A 80 -6.33 -11.10 17.19
C TYR A 80 -6.90 -12.44 17.66
N GLN A 81 -8.08 -12.84 17.18
CA GLN A 81 -8.72 -14.09 17.61
C GLN A 81 -7.83 -15.31 17.33
N THR A 82 -7.24 -15.35 16.13
CA THR A 82 -6.37 -16.47 15.71
C THR A 82 -5.11 -16.53 16.57
N ILE A 83 -4.47 -15.39 16.83
CA ILE A 83 -3.23 -15.31 17.61
C ILE A 83 -3.48 -15.57 19.10
N ARG A 84 -4.55 -15.01 19.66
CA ARG A 84 -4.96 -15.16 21.06
C ARG A 84 -5.35 -16.61 21.40
N SER A 85 -5.88 -17.36 20.44
CA SER A 85 -6.17 -18.80 20.62
C SER A 85 -4.92 -19.68 20.75
N ILE A 86 -3.75 -19.14 20.42
CA ILE A 86 -2.46 -19.87 20.41
C ILE A 86 -1.56 -19.39 21.54
N ASN A 87 -1.63 -18.12 21.92
CA ASN A 87 -0.79 -17.53 22.94
C ASN A 87 -1.61 -16.58 23.83
N ASP A 88 -1.43 -16.69 25.13
CA ASP A 88 -2.14 -15.88 26.11
C ASP A 88 -1.60 -14.46 26.27
N HIS A 89 -0.36 -14.21 25.89
CA HIS A 89 0.32 -12.92 26.08
C HIS A 89 0.29 -12.06 24.81
N VAL A 90 -0.90 -11.60 24.43
CA VAL A 90 -1.15 -10.82 23.21
C VAL A 90 -1.75 -9.47 23.55
N LYS A 91 -1.18 -8.40 23.01
CA LYS A 91 -1.76 -7.05 23.06
C LYS A 91 -2.12 -6.59 21.65
N ILE A 92 -3.29 -5.98 21.49
CA ILE A 92 -3.72 -5.34 20.25
C ILE A 92 -3.69 -3.83 20.40
N PHE A 93 -2.99 -3.19 19.48
CA PHE A 93 -2.82 -1.75 19.38
C PHE A 93 -3.64 -1.28 18.18
N GLU A 94 -4.80 -0.70 18.45
CA GLU A 94 -5.74 -0.29 17.41
C GLU A 94 -6.35 1.10 17.66
N PHE A 95 -6.61 1.84 16.57
CA PHE A 95 -7.20 3.18 16.61
C PHE A 95 -8.72 3.11 16.77
N ASP A 96 -9.36 2.10 16.19
CA ASP A 96 -10.81 1.91 16.29
C ASP A 96 -11.21 1.39 17.68
N LYS A 97 -11.95 2.21 18.41
CA LYS A 97 -12.42 1.92 19.77
C LYS A 97 -13.42 0.78 19.85
N LYS A 98 -14.00 0.30 18.73
CA LYS A 98 -14.88 -0.88 18.77
C LYS A 98 -14.17 -2.13 19.33
N PHE A 99 -12.84 -2.17 19.22
CA PHE A 99 -12.01 -3.24 19.77
C PHE A 99 -11.71 -3.10 21.27
N GLU A 100 -12.19 -2.05 21.96
CA GLU A 100 -12.17 -1.96 23.44
C GLU A 100 -12.89 -3.14 24.09
N SER A 101 -13.81 -3.79 23.37
CA SER A 101 -14.48 -5.03 23.76
C SER A 101 -13.53 -6.22 23.98
N PHE A 102 -12.27 -6.15 23.53
CA PHE A 102 -11.24 -7.13 23.85
C PHE A 102 -10.64 -6.96 25.27
N GLY A 103 -11.11 -5.98 26.04
CA GLY A 103 -10.80 -5.84 27.45
C GLY A 103 -9.33 -5.48 27.69
N GLU A 104 -8.69 -6.19 28.62
CA GLU A 104 -7.30 -5.92 29.02
C GLU A 104 -6.30 -6.07 27.87
N ASP A 105 -6.62 -6.82 26.82
CA ASP A 105 -5.71 -7.02 25.68
C ASP A 105 -5.69 -5.81 24.72
N PHE A 106 -6.69 -4.91 24.79
CA PHE A 106 -6.78 -3.72 23.94
C PHE A 106 -5.96 -2.55 24.48
N GLN A 107 -5.25 -1.89 23.56
CA GLN A 107 -4.59 -0.61 23.78
C GLN A 107 -4.97 0.36 22.67
N PHE A 108 -5.53 1.52 23.04
CA PHE A 108 -5.79 2.57 22.07
C PHE A 108 -4.48 3.05 21.45
N TYR A 109 -4.39 2.96 20.13
CA TYR A 109 -3.21 3.22 19.33
C TYR A 109 -3.49 4.26 18.25
N ASP A 110 -2.78 5.37 18.30
CA ASP A 110 -2.79 6.41 17.29
C ASP A 110 -1.34 6.68 16.89
N TYR A 111 -0.97 6.22 15.70
CA TYR A 111 0.39 6.39 15.20
C TYR A 111 0.77 7.87 15.11
N ASN A 112 -0.19 8.81 14.99
CA ASN A 112 0.10 10.24 14.93
C ASN A 112 0.79 10.78 16.18
N LYS A 113 0.70 10.06 17.30
CA LYS A 113 1.30 10.39 18.59
C LYS A 113 2.71 9.81 18.80
N ALA A 114 3.31 9.25 17.75
CA ALA A 114 4.63 8.61 17.84
C ALA A 114 5.71 9.52 18.45
N ASP A 115 5.62 10.83 18.19
CA ASP A 115 6.59 11.85 18.61
C ASP A 115 6.35 12.37 20.04
N GLU A 116 5.28 11.96 20.71
CA GLU A 116 5.03 12.32 22.11
C GLU A 116 5.95 11.51 23.05
N ASP A 117 6.71 12.20 23.92
CA ASP A 117 7.77 11.62 24.78
C ASP A 117 7.29 10.49 25.72
N ASN A 118 6.00 10.48 26.07
CA ASN A 118 5.41 9.50 27.00
C ASN A 118 4.50 8.48 26.32
N TYR A 119 4.36 8.52 25.00
CA TYR A 119 3.39 7.70 24.31
C TYR A 119 3.79 6.21 24.31
N LEU A 120 2.96 5.37 24.93
CA LEU A 120 3.15 3.92 25.11
C LEU A 120 4.42 3.54 25.90
N ASN A 121 4.93 4.42 26.78
CA ASN A 121 6.15 4.15 27.55
C ASN A 121 6.03 2.94 28.49
N GLU A 122 4.83 2.62 28.97
CA GLU A 122 4.56 1.42 29.80
C GLU A 122 4.88 0.10 29.08
N TYR A 123 4.95 0.12 27.74
CA TYR A 123 5.25 -1.04 26.91
C TYR A 123 6.66 -1.00 26.32
N THR A 124 7.54 -0.14 26.84
CA THR A 124 8.91 0.00 26.35
C THR A 124 9.64 -1.32 26.45
N LYS A 125 10.11 -1.84 25.32
CA LYS A 125 10.85 -3.11 25.22
C LYS A 125 10.09 -4.30 25.82
N SER A 126 8.76 -4.34 25.70
CA SER A 126 7.93 -5.38 26.30
C SER A 126 7.62 -6.57 25.38
N PHE A 127 7.80 -6.45 24.06
CA PHE A 127 7.34 -7.46 23.09
C PHE A 127 8.48 -8.23 22.40
N ASN A 128 8.33 -9.56 22.33
CA ASN A 128 9.22 -10.46 21.58
C ASN A 128 8.86 -10.53 20.09
N LEU A 129 7.59 -10.31 19.73
CA LEU A 129 7.14 -10.24 18.34
C LEU A 129 6.17 -9.07 18.15
N ILE A 130 6.40 -8.30 17.09
CA ILE A 130 5.48 -7.28 16.63
C ILE A 130 5.03 -7.64 15.21
N ILE A 131 3.72 -7.84 15.03
CA ILE A 131 3.09 -7.93 13.72
C ILE A 131 2.43 -6.59 13.45
N VAL A 132 2.74 -5.98 12.31
CA VAL A 132 2.28 -4.64 12.00
C VAL A 132 1.77 -4.53 10.57
N ASP A 133 0.59 -3.93 10.45
CA ASP A 133 -0.04 -3.58 9.19
C ASP A 133 -0.41 -2.09 9.21
N PRO A 134 0.51 -1.20 8.79
CA PRO A 134 0.28 0.23 8.86
C PRO A 134 -0.99 0.62 8.07
N PRO A 135 -1.91 1.40 8.64
CA PRO A 135 -3.19 1.73 7.99
C PRO A 135 -2.99 2.45 6.67
N PHE A 136 -1.88 3.18 6.52
CA PHE A 136 -1.52 3.85 5.28
C PHE A 136 -0.10 3.47 4.87
N LEU A 137 0.10 3.27 3.57
CA LEU A 137 1.45 3.12 2.99
C LEU A 137 2.14 4.49 2.77
N SER A 138 1.61 5.56 3.37
CA SER A 138 2.23 6.88 3.36
C SER A 138 3.51 6.86 4.18
N GLU A 139 4.50 7.64 3.74
CA GLU A 139 5.80 7.74 4.41
C GLU A 139 5.67 8.11 5.89
N GLU A 140 4.82 9.11 6.20
CA GLU A 140 4.57 9.57 7.57
C GLU A 140 4.02 8.45 8.47
N CYS A 141 3.05 7.67 7.97
CA CYS A 141 2.50 6.54 8.72
C CYS A 141 3.59 5.49 9.00
N LEU A 142 4.36 5.11 7.97
CA LEU A 142 5.44 4.13 8.12
C LEU A 142 6.55 4.60 9.07
N GLN A 143 6.93 5.88 9.03
CA GLN A 143 7.93 6.47 9.92
C GLN A 143 7.45 6.47 11.38
N LYS A 144 6.25 6.99 11.63
CA LYS A 144 5.65 7.06 12.96
C LYS A 144 5.41 5.66 13.54
N THR A 145 4.92 4.74 12.73
CA THR A 145 4.81 3.33 13.10
C THR A 145 6.18 2.72 13.41
N SER A 146 7.24 3.05 12.66
CA SER A 146 8.61 2.58 12.95
C SER A 146 9.15 3.10 14.29
N VAL A 147 8.88 4.35 14.65
CA VAL A 147 9.28 4.93 15.95
C VAL A 147 8.63 4.13 17.07
N ILE A 148 7.34 3.86 16.95
CA ILE A 148 6.59 3.09 17.94
C ILE A 148 7.12 1.65 18.02
N ILE A 149 7.34 0.97 16.89
CA ILE A 149 7.90 -0.40 16.88
C ILE A 149 9.23 -0.45 17.65
N LYS A 150 10.15 0.51 17.40
CA LYS A 150 11.46 0.56 18.08
C LYS A 150 11.34 0.76 19.60
N ARG A 151 10.33 1.52 20.04
CA ARG A 151 10.03 1.73 21.47
C ARG A 151 9.51 0.44 22.10
N LEU A 152 8.60 -0.26 21.41
CA LEU A 152 7.89 -1.42 21.93
C LEU A 152 8.69 -2.74 21.91
N ILE A 153 9.58 -2.93 20.93
CA ILE A 153 10.21 -4.23 20.69
C ILE A 153 11.48 -4.47 21.53
N LYS A 154 11.60 -5.67 22.14
CA LYS A 154 12.83 -6.14 22.80
C LYS A 154 14.03 -6.15 21.85
N GLU A 155 15.24 -6.09 22.40
CA GLU A 155 16.49 -6.05 21.61
C GLU A 155 16.66 -7.25 20.65
N ASP A 156 16.14 -8.42 21.03
CA ASP A 156 16.16 -9.67 20.23
C ASP A 156 14.79 -9.99 19.58
N GLY A 157 13.87 -9.03 19.59
CA GLY A 157 12.52 -9.22 19.10
C GLY A 157 12.41 -9.26 17.58
N LEU A 158 11.39 -9.97 17.09
CA LEU A 158 11.08 -10.10 15.67
C LEU A 158 9.99 -9.10 15.24
N VAL A 159 10.17 -8.46 14.08
CA VAL A 159 9.14 -7.63 13.44
C VAL A 159 8.67 -8.31 12.16
N ILE A 160 7.35 -8.43 11.99
CA ILE A 160 6.72 -8.77 10.71
C ILE A 160 6.01 -7.53 10.20
N LEU A 161 6.59 -6.90 9.18
CA LEU A 161 6.05 -5.72 8.50
C LEU A 161 5.46 -6.12 7.14
N ASN A 162 4.19 -5.81 6.92
CA ASN A 162 3.52 -6.09 5.65
C ASN A 162 3.53 -4.84 4.73
N THR A 163 4.53 -4.69 3.83
CA THR A 163 4.56 -3.65 2.75
C THR A 163 5.24 -4.17 1.43
N GLY A 164 4.78 -3.76 0.22
CA GLY A 164 5.18 -4.35 -1.10
C GLY A 164 6.41 -3.72 -1.84
N SER A 165 7.06 -4.41 -2.84
CA SER A 165 8.41 -4.04 -3.42
C SER A 165 8.62 -4.07 -4.99
N ILE A 166 9.73 -4.59 -5.61
CA ILE A 166 10.38 -4.23 -6.95
C ILE A 166 9.87 -4.95 -8.25
N GLN A 167 9.20 -4.32 -9.22
CA GLN A 167 8.71 -4.90 -10.52
C GLN A 167 8.44 -6.44 -10.62
N PRO A 168 9.31 -7.39 -11.04
CA PRO A 168 8.97 -8.84 -10.90
C PRO A 168 8.87 -9.29 -9.43
N LEU A 169 9.73 -8.74 -8.58
CA LEU A 169 9.60 -8.76 -7.13
C LEU A 169 8.28 -8.11 -6.69
N SER A 170 7.88 -6.97 -7.29
CA SER A 170 6.61 -6.25 -7.01
C SER A 170 5.44 -7.14 -7.32
N VAL A 171 5.44 -7.82 -8.47
CA VAL A 171 4.37 -8.73 -8.84
C VAL A 171 4.32 -9.90 -7.86
N LYS A 172 5.48 -10.43 -7.45
CA LYS A 172 5.57 -11.49 -6.44
C LYS A 172 5.13 -11.01 -5.04
N GLU A 173 5.42 -9.78 -4.66
CA GLU A 173 5.10 -9.18 -3.37
C GLU A 173 3.64 -8.71 -3.32
N ASP A 174 3.11 -8.17 -4.42
CA ASP A 174 1.70 -7.82 -4.60
C ASP A 174 0.84 -9.11 -4.60
N LEU A 175 1.36 -10.24 -5.08
CA LEU A 175 0.72 -11.56 -4.96
C LEU A 175 0.79 -12.14 -3.53
N GLY A 176 1.63 -11.58 -2.66
CA GLY A 176 1.73 -11.95 -1.25
C GLY A 176 2.07 -13.43 -0.99
N PRO A 177 1.57 -14.02 0.11
CA PRO A 177 1.85 -15.41 0.48
C PRO A 177 1.39 -16.44 -0.58
N GLY A 178 0.38 -16.07 -1.38
CA GLY A 178 -0.17 -16.89 -2.45
C GLY A 178 0.67 -16.90 -3.73
N ALA A 179 1.77 -16.13 -3.81
CA ALA A 179 2.51 -15.93 -5.06
C ALA A 179 3.02 -17.23 -5.70
N HIS A 180 3.53 -18.17 -4.90
CA HIS A 180 4.00 -19.46 -5.41
C HIS A 180 2.86 -20.41 -5.79
N ALA A 181 1.75 -20.38 -5.04
CA ALA A 181 0.56 -21.17 -5.38
C ALA A 181 -0.06 -20.67 -6.69
N PHE A 182 -0.19 -19.34 -6.83
CA PHE A 182 -0.67 -18.69 -8.05
C PHE A 182 0.25 -18.92 -9.25
N SER A 183 1.56 -18.72 -9.11
CA SER A 183 2.49 -18.89 -10.23
C SER A 183 2.52 -20.32 -10.75
N ARG A 184 2.37 -21.31 -9.88
CA ARG A 184 2.31 -22.73 -10.26
C ARG A 184 0.97 -23.14 -10.87
N LYS A 185 -0.14 -22.59 -10.36
CA LYS A 185 -1.49 -22.88 -10.85
C LYS A 185 -1.82 -22.14 -12.16
N HIS A 186 -1.28 -20.92 -12.31
CA HIS A 186 -1.54 -20.01 -13.42
C HIS A 186 -0.24 -19.38 -13.96
N PRO A 187 0.71 -20.18 -14.49
CA PRO A 187 2.02 -19.69 -14.91
C PRO A 187 1.94 -18.67 -16.04
N LEU A 188 1.01 -18.84 -16.99
CA LEU A 188 0.80 -17.91 -18.09
C LEU A 188 0.24 -16.57 -17.61
N ALA A 189 -0.70 -16.58 -16.65
CA ALA A 189 -1.22 -15.34 -16.07
C ALA A 189 -0.14 -14.60 -15.29
N CYS A 190 0.67 -15.34 -14.50
CA CYS A 190 1.81 -14.77 -13.77
C CYS A 190 2.87 -14.16 -14.70
N TRP A 191 3.20 -14.85 -15.79
CA TRP A 191 4.09 -14.33 -16.83
C TRP A 191 3.50 -13.07 -17.46
N LEU A 192 2.23 -13.10 -17.87
CA LEU A 192 1.55 -11.98 -18.51
C LEU A 192 1.50 -10.75 -17.59
N SER A 193 1.10 -10.91 -16.32
CA SER A 193 1.13 -9.82 -15.33
C SER A 193 2.54 -9.22 -15.18
N THR A 194 3.58 -10.06 -15.19
CA THR A 194 4.97 -9.60 -15.12
C THR A 194 5.37 -8.83 -16.37
N MET A 195 5.03 -9.32 -17.57
CA MET A 195 5.33 -8.62 -18.83
C MET A 195 4.60 -7.29 -18.93
N LEU A 196 3.34 -7.22 -18.48
CA LEU A 196 2.58 -5.98 -18.44
C LEU A 196 3.26 -4.92 -17.57
N VAL A 197 3.83 -5.30 -16.42
CA VAL A 197 4.58 -4.38 -15.55
C VAL A 197 5.93 -3.96 -16.16
N VAL A 198 6.67 -4.90 -16.76
CA VAL A 198 7.99 -4.63 -17.35
C VAL A 198 7.90 -3.71 -18.58
N PHE A 199 6.91 -3.95 -19.44
CA PHE A 199 6.71 -3.21 -20.69
C PHE A 199 5.66 -2.10 -20.60
N ALA A 200 5.06 -1.88 -19.42
CA ALA A 200 3.98 -0.92 -19.18
C ALA A 200 4.17 0.44 -19.84
N GLY A 201 5.33 1.07 -19.62
CA GLY A 201 5.60 2.41 -20.17
C GLY A 201 5.59 2.46 -21.69
N GLY A 202 6.05 1.39 -22.35
CA GLY A 202 5.97 1.28 -23.82
C GLY A 202 4.53 1.02 -24.28
N MET A 203 3.82 0.12 -23.62
CA MET A 203 2.47 -0.28 -24.01
C MET A 203 1.47 0.87 -23.86
N VAL A 204 1.53 1.61 -22.74
CA VAL A 204 0.68 2.77 -22.49
C VAL A 204 1.02 3.91 -23.45
N ALA A 205 2.32 4.16 -23.72
CA ALA A 205 2.72 5.18 -24.69
C ALA A 205 2.23 4.83 -26.11
N SER A 206 2.39 3.58 -26.55
CA SER A 206 1.90 3.14 -27.86
C SER A 206 0.37 3.22 -27.94
N ALA A 207 -0.35 2.86 -26.88
CA ALA A 207 -1.81 3.01 -26.82
C ALA A 207 -2.26 4.46 -27.04
N LEU A 208 -1.61 5.43 -26.40
CA LEU A 208 -1.96 6.85 -26.55
C LEU A 208 -1.52 7.46 -27.87
N LEU A 209 -0.47 6.93 -28.49
CA LEU A 209 0.03 7.40 -29.79
C LEU A 209 -0.68 6.74 -30.99
N GLY A 210 -1.62 5.81 -30.75
CA GLY A 210 -2.31 5.06 -31.81
C GLY A 210 -1.42 4.00 -32.48
N GLU A 211 -0.33 3.61 -31.83
CA GLU A 211 0.54 2.53 -32.28
C GLU A 211 0.06 1.16 -31.72
N PRO A 212 0.52 0.03 -32.29
CA PRO A 212 0.21 -1.28 -31.73
C PRO A 212 0.64 -1.38 -30.26
N ILE A 213 -0.31 -1.60 -29.35
CA ILE A 213 -0.09 -1.67 -27.89
C ILE A 213 0.96 -2.72 -27.52
N LEU A 214 1.00 -3.83 -28.27
CA LEU A 214 1.95 -4.92 -28.08
C LEU A 214 3.30 -4.68 -28.79
N GLY A 215 3.50 -3.52 -29.42
CA GLY A 215 4.74 -3.13 -30.10
C GLY A 215 6.01 -3.36 -29.27
N PRO A 216 6.03 -3.08 -27.95
CA PRO A 216 7.19 -3.37 -27.09
C PRO A 216 7.58 -4.86 -27.02
N LEU A 217 6.64 -5.79 -27.19
CA LEU A 217 6.90 -7.24 -27.16
C LEU A 217 7.61 -7.75 -28.41
N LYS A 218 7.67 -6.94 -29.48
CA LYS A 218 8.41 -7.29 -30.71
C LYS A 218 9.91 -7.45 -30.45
N ASN A 219 10.46 -6.86 -29.39
CA ASN A 219 11.87 -6.97 -29.05
C ASN A 219 12.17 -8.31 -28.37
N THR A 220 12.44 -9.34 -29.18
CA THR A 220 12.70 -10.71 -28.71
C THR A 220 13.82 -10.80 -27.66
N PRO A 221 14.98 -10.11 -27.81
CA PRO A 221 16.00 -10.09 -26.77
C PRO A 221 15.51 -9.56 -25.41
N GLN A 222 14.80 -8.43 -25.39
CA GLN A 222 14.30 -7.85 -24.14
C GLN A 222 13.20 -8.70 -23.50
N LEU A 223 12.32 -9.28 -24.32
CA LEU A 223 11.28 -10.19 -23.87
C LEU A 223 11.86 -11.47 -23.26
N LEU A 224 12.91 -12.02 -23.86
CA LEU A 224 13.62 -13.20 -23.37
C LEU A 224 14.29 -12.91 -22.03
N VAL A 225 15.01 -11.80 -21.90
CA VAL A 225 15.62 -11.39 -20.62
C VAL A 225 14.57 -11.20 -19.54
N ALA A 226 13.47 -10.50 -19.84
CA ALA A 226 12.36 -10.31 -18.89
C ALA A 226 11.75 -11.66 -18.45
N THR A 227 11.60 -12.60 -19.37
CA THR A 227 11.07 -13.94 -19.10
C THR A 227 12.03 -14.76 -18.24
N ILE A 228 13.35 -14.67 -18.49
CA ILE A 228 14.36 -15.30 -17.63
C ILE A 228 14.33 -14.70 -16.23
N CYS A 229 14.28 -13.38 -16.10
CA CYS A 229 14.19 -12.71 -14.79
C CYS A 229 12.92 -13.13 -14.02
N TRP A 230 11.78 -13.19 -14.71
CA TRP A 230 10.53 -13.74 -14.14
C TRP A 230 10.75 -15.17 -13.65
N TYR A 231 11.34 -16.03 -14.48
CA TYR A 231 11.56 -17.42 -14.11
C TYR A 231 12.46 -17.55 -12.88
N ILE A 232 13.54 -16.77 -12.83
CA ILE A 232 14.49 -16.74 -11.72
C ILE A 232 13.79 -16.35 -10.41
N VAL A 233 12.95 -15.32 -10.44
CA VAL A 233 12.26 -14.79 -9.25
C VAL A 233 11.18 -15.74 -8.72
N PHE A 234 10.48 -16.47 -9.61
CA PHE A 234 9.34 -17.30 -9.24
C PHE A 234 9.63 -18.79 -9.05
N TYR A 235 10.63 -19.35 -9.74
CA TYR A 235 10.82 -20.82 -9.82
C TYR A 235 12.21 -21.31 -9.45
N THR A 236 13.16 -20.44 -9.07
CA THR A 236 14.45 -20.93 -8.57
C THR A 236 14.29 -21.78 -7.32
N PRO A 237 15.06 -22.88 -7.19
CA PRO A 237 14.99 -23.74 -6.02
C PRO A 237 15.37 -22.94 -4.77
N PHE A 238 14.70 -23.25 -3.65
CA PHE A 238 14.89 -22.59 -2.35
C PHE A 238 14.66 -21.07 -2.33
N ASP A 239 14.01 -20.55 -3.37
CA ASP A 239 13.73 -19.13 -3.58
C ASP A 239 15.00 -18.25 -3.62
N ILE A 240 16.11 -18.81 -4.11
CA ILE A 240 17.41 -18.15 -4.16
C ILE A 240 17.34 -16.86 -4.99
N GLY A 241 16.67 -16.89 -6.14
CA GLY A 241 16.55 -15.72 -7.01
C GLY A 241 15.86 -14.54 -6.34
N TYR A 242 14.81 -14.81 -5.56
CA TYR A 242 14.13 -13.78 -4.77
C TYR A 242 15.00 -13.26 -3.62
N LYS A 243 15.63 -14.17 -2.85
CA LYS A 243 16.49 -13.82 -1.71
C LYS A 243 17.69 -12.96 -2.15
N VAL A 244 18.36 -13.34 -3.24
CA VAL A 244 19.48 -12.58 -3.82
C VAL A 244 19.01 -11.21 -4.30
N SER A 245 17.84 -11.14 -4.96
CA SER A 245 17.28 -9.86 -5.41
C SER A 245 16.87 -8.93 -4.27
N LYS A 246 16.54 -9.48 -3.10
CA LYS A 246 16.25 -8.73 -1.86
C LYS A 246 17.50 -8.31 -1.10
N PHE A 247 18.64 -8.94 -1.33
CA PHE A 247 19.88 -8.62 -0.63
C PHE A 247 20.26 -7.15 -0.88
N LEU A 248 20.46 -6.38 0.19
CA LEU A 248 20.54 -4.92 0.12
C LEU A 248 21.58 -4.38 -0.89
N PRO A 249 22.82 -4.90 -0.96
CA PRO A 249 23.80 -4.48 -1.98
C PRO A 249 23.31 -4.70 -3.42
N VAL A 250 22.71 -5.86 -3.69
CA VAL A 250 22.15 -6.17 -5.01
C VAL A 250 20.97 -5.27 -5.33
N LYS A 251 20.10 -5.06 -4.34
CA LYS A 251 18.93 -4.18 -4.42
C LYS A 251 19.32 -2.72 -4.69
N LEU A 252 20.38 -2.23 -4.07
CA LEU A 252 20.92 -0.88 -4.26
C LEU A 252 21.40 -0.68 -5.71
N VAL A 253 22.24 -1.58 -6.20
CA VAL A 253 22.78 -1.53 -7.57
C VAL A 253 21.65 -1.64 -8.61
N ALA A 254 20.75 -2.60 -8.43
CA ALA A 254 19.59 -2.76 -9.31
C ALA A 254 18.66 -1.53 -9.30
N SER A 255 18.46 -0.91 -8.13
CA SER A 255 17.63 0.30 -8.00
C SER A 255 18.27 1.51 -8.70
N ALA A 256 19.59 1.71 -8.56
CA ALA A 256 20.30 2.77 -9.25
C ALA A 256 20.23 2.59 -10.79
N MET A 257 20.51 1.38 -11.28
CA MET A 257 20.42 1.07 -12.72
C MET A 257 19.01 1.29 -13.27
N LYS A 258 17.97 0.95 -12.50
CA LYS A 258 16.58 1.18 -12.88
C LYS A 258 16.30 2.67 -13.12
N GLU A 259 16.81 3.56 -12.28
CA GLU A 259 16.57 5.01 -12.43
C GLU A 259 17.35 5.62 -13.59
N ILE A 260 18.56 5.13 -13.89
CA ILE A 260 19.27 5.47 -15.13
C ILE A 260 18.43 5.10 -16.35
N TYR A 261 17.85 3.89 -16.34
CA TYR A 261 16.99 3.43 -17.44
C TYR A 261 15.66 4.19 -17.50
N ARG A 262 15.14 4.64 -16.36
CA ARG A 262 13.95 5.50 -16.30
C ARG A 262 14.20 6.83 -17.01
N ALA A 263 15.29 7.51 -16.70
CA ALA A 263 15.67 8.76 -17.36
C ALA A 263 15.76 8.59 -18.89
N LYS A 264 16.38 7.49 -19.34
CA LYS A 264 16.45 7.12 -20.76
C LYS A 264 15.06 6.96 -21.37
N LYS A 265 14.16 6.22 -20.71
CA LYS A 265 12.79 5.99 -21.20
C LYS A 265 11.98 7.29 -21.31
N ILE A 266 12.12 8.20 -20.34
CA ILE A 266 11.45 9.51 -20.36
C ILE A 266 11.95 10.32 -21.55
N HIS A 267 13.27 10.46 -21.69
CA HIS A 267 13.89 11.15 -22.81
C HIS A 267 13.45 10.57 -24.17
N ASP A 268 13.57 9.25 -24.35
CA ASP A 268 13.17 8.57 -25.59
C ASP A 268 11.66 8.70 -25.85
N GLY A 269 10.84 8.84 -24.80
CA GLY A 269 9.41 9.14 -24.89
C GLY A 269 9.13 10.54 -25.42
N VAL A 270 9.75 11.56 -24.81
CA VAL A 270 9.67 12.96 -25.24
C VAL A 270 10.17 13.10 -26.66
N VAL A 271 11.31 12.51 -26.99
CA VAL A 271 11.89 12.57 -28.34
C VAL A 271 10.98 11.93 -29.38
N HIS A 272 10.37 10.79 -29.07
CA HIS A 272 9.44 10.10 -29.96
C HIS A 272 8.15 10.89 -30.18
N ALA A 273 7.52 11.36 -29.10
CA ALA A 273 6.33 12.20 -29.18
C ALA A 273 6.61 13.52 -29.92
N ALA A 274 7.80 14.11 -29.75
CA ALA A 274 8.19 15.33 -30.45
C ALA A 274 8.41 15.13 -31.96
N LYS A 275 8.69 13.90 -32.42
CA LYS A 275 8.77 13.58 -33.85
C LYS A 275 7.38 13.48 -34.47
N LEU A 276 6.43 12.89 -33.74
CA LEU A 276 5.04 12.70 -34.20
C LEU A 276 4.22 13.99 -34.11
N TYR A 277 4.39 14.74 -33.02
CA TYR A 277 3.65 15.96 -32.72
C TYR A 277 4.59 17.11 -32.34
N PRO A 278 5.28 17.74 -33.31
CA PRO A 278 6.34 18.71 -33.04
C PRO A 278 5.94 19.95 -32.22
N ASN A 279 4.67 20.33 -32.25
CA ASN A 279 4.17 21.54 -31.58
C ASN A 279 3.29 21.23 -30.35
N ALA A 280 3.04 19.95 -30.06
CA ALA A 280 2.16 19.55 -28.96
C ALA A 280 2.96 19.23 -27.68
N TYR A 281 3.40 20.29 -26.98
CA TYR A 281 4.21 20.19 -25.77
C TYR A 281 3.59 19.29 -24.70
N ILE A 282 2.28 19.40 -24.48
CA ILE A 282 1.55 18.61 -23.48
C ILE A 282 1.62 17.10 -23.81
N ILE A 283 1.46 16.74 -25.09
CA ILE A 283 1.55 15.32 -25.51
C ILE A 283 2.97 14.78 -25.25
N MET A 284 4.01 15.58 -25.51
CA MET A 284 5.39 15.17 -25.21
C MET A 284 5.60 14.92 -23.71
N ILE A 285 5.08 15.81 -22.86
CA ILE A 285 5.19 15.68 -21.39
C ILE A 285 4.45 14.43 -20.90
N ILE A 286 3.22 14.20 -21.38
CA ILE A 286 2.40 13.05 -21.00
C ILE A 286 3.10 11.74 -21.42
N ILE A 287 3.56 11.63 -22.67
CA ILE A 287 4.22 10.43 -23.16
C ILE A 287 5.56 10.17 -22.44
N GLY A 288 6.34 11.22 -22.18
CA GLY A 288 7.56 11.13 -21.36
C GLY A 288 7.28 10.58 -19.96
N THR A 289 6.26 11.13 -19.29
CA THR A 289 5.84 10.73 -17.95
C THR A 289 5.40 9.27 -17.90
N LEU A 290 4.57 8.85 -18.87
CA LEU A 290 4.06 7.49 -18.96
C LEU A 290 5.15 6.48 -19.31
N LYS A 291 6.14 6.83 -20.14
CA LYS A 291 7.32 5.98 -20.33
C LYS A 291 8.17 5.87 -19.06
N GLY A 292 8.20 6.91 -18.23
CA GLY A 292 8.91 6.94 -16.96
C GLY A 292 8.28 6.12 -15.83
N ASN A 293 6.95 6.13 -15.68
CA ASN A 293 6.26 5.38 -14.62
C ASN A 293 5.01 4.60 -15.07
N GLY A 294 5.01 4.06 -16.29
CA GLY A 294 3.85 3.34 -16.84
C GLY A 294 3.38 2.16 -15.98
N ALA A 295 4.29 1.53 -15.23
CA ALA A 295 3.94 0.42 -14.33
C ALA A 295 2.95 0.82 -13.22
N GLY A 296 3.02 2.08 -12.73
CA GLY A 296 2.04 2.60 -11.77
C GLY A 296 0.66 2.73 -12.40
N PHE A 297 0.60 3.26 -13.63
CA PHE A 297 -0.64 3.44 -14.39
C PHE A 297 -1.30 2.11 -14.82
N THR A 298 -0.51 1.08 -15.14
CA THR A 298 -1.04 -0.25 -15.49
C THR A 298 -1.33 -1.14 -14.28
N LYS A 299 -1.00 -0.70 -13.06
CA LYS A 299 -1.13 -1.54 -11.85
C LYS A 299 -2.56 -1.97 -11.59
N LEU A 300 -3.54 -1.14 -11.92
CA LEU A 300 -4.97 -1.50 -11.83
C LEU A 300 -5.35 -2.65 -12.76
N LEU A 301 -4.95 -2.55 -14.04
CA LEU A 301 -5.20 -3.59 -15.05
C LEU A 301 -4.49 -4.90 -14.67
N GLU A 302 -3.28 -4.79 -14.14
CA GLU A 302 -2.50 -5.95 -13.72
C GLU A 302 -3.10 -6.66 -12.49
N ARG A 303 -3.63 -5.91 -11.51
CA ARG A 303 -4.41 -6.48 -10.39
C ARG A 303 -5.66 -7.21 -10.88
N LEU A 304 -6.40 -6.61 -11.83
CA LEU A 304 -7.59 -7.22 -12.44
C LEU A 304 -7.27 -8.57 -13.10
N ILE A 305 -6.16 -8.67 -13.84
CA ILE A 305 -5.74 -9.93 -14.49
C ILE A 305 -5.46 -11.04 -13.47
N ARG A 306 -5.07 -10.68 -12.24
CA ARG A 306 -4.85 -11.62 -11.13
C ARG A 306 -6.10 -11.87 -10.30
N GLY A 307 -7.23 -11.25 -10.65
CA GLY A 307 -8.48 -11.37 -9.89
C GLY A 307 -8.54 -10.50 -8.63
N ALA A 308 -7.68 -9.48 -8.52
CA ALA A 308 -7.66 -8.53 -7.40
C ALA A 308 -8.17 -7.15 -7.85
N TRP A 309 -8.91 -6.46 -6.97
CA TRP A 309 -9.43 -5.11 -7.24
C TRP A 309 -9.17 -4.18 -6.05
N THR A 310 -8.47 -3.07 -6.31
CA THR A 310 -8.21 -2.02 -5.30
C THR A 310 -8.27 -0.66 -6.00
N PRO A 311 -9.45 0.00 -6.06
CA PRO A 311 -9.67 1.19 -6.88
C PRO A 311 -9.01 2.45 -6.31
N THR A 312 -8.80 2.50 -4.99
CA THR A 312 -8.24 3.65 -4.28
C THR A 312 -6.74 3.82 -4.50
N ALA A 313 -6.01 2.73 -4.75
CA ALA A 313 -4.58 2.72 -4.97
C ALA A 313 -4.23 2.87 -6.47
N MET A 314 -4.67 3.99 -7.07
CA MET A 314 -4.40 4.33 -8.47
C MET A 314 -3.49 5.55 -8.61
N GLU A 315 -2.54 5.46 -9.55
CA GLU A 315 -1.50 6.48 -9.78
C GLU A 315 -2.07 7.85 -10.21
N PHE A 316 -3.29 7.87 -10.76
CA PHE A 316 -3.98 9.12 -11.13
C PHE A 316 -4.50 9.90 -9.92
N MET A 317 -4.95 9.22 -8.87
CA MET A 317 -5.49 9.88 -7.68
C MET A 317 -4.40 10.34 -6.71
N GLN A 318 -3.36 9.53 -6.54
CA GLN A 318 -2.22 9.85 -5.69
C GLN A 318 -0.92 9.56 -6.44
N PRO A 319 -0.37 10.55 -7.17
CA PRO A 319 0.87 10.38 -7.92
C PRO A 319 2.03 10.07 -6.98
N SER A 320 2.76 9.00 -7.25
CA SER A 320 3.99 8.70 -6.51
C SER A 320 5.10 9.70 -6.85
N PHE A 321 6.12 9.79 -5.99
CA PHE A 321 7.37 10.52 -6.27
C PHE A 321 7.89 10.24 -7.69
N TYR A 322 7.82 8.98 -8.13
CA TYR A 322 8.32 8.60 -9.44
C TYR A 322 7.51 9.19 -10.59
N THR A 323 6.20 9.35 -10.43
CA THR A 323 5.36 10.04 -11.40
C THR A 323 5.67 11.52 -11.41
N LYS A 324 5.74 12.17 -10.24
CA LYS A 324 6.09 13.60 -10.11
C LYS A 324 7.47 13.91 -10.72
N ALA A 325 8.48 13.14 -10.36
CA ALA A 325 9.83 13.26 -10.90
C ALA A 325 9.87 13.00 -12.41
N SER A 326 9.06 12.07 -12.92
CA SER A 326 8.95 11.82 -14.37
C SER A 326 8.26 12.96 -15.12
N VAL A 327 7.28 13.64 -14.51
CA VAL A 327 6.66 14.86 -15.05
C VAL A 327 7.70 15.97 -15.15
N VAL A 328 8.41 16.26 -14.06
CA VAL A 328 9.45 17.29 -14.02
C VAL A 328 10.55 17.00 -15.03
N ALA A 329 11.07 15.76 -15.07
CA ALA A 329 12.07 15.36 -16.06
C ALA A 329 11.54 15.51 -17.50
N SER A 330 10.28 15.17 -17.77
CA SER A 330 9.67 15.34 -19.09
C SER A 330 9.55 16.81 -19.48
N ILE A 331 9.18 17.69 -18.55
CA ILE A 331 9.14 19.14 -18.77
C ILE A 331 10.53 19.66 -19.12
N ILE A 332 11.55 19.28 -18.34
CA ILE A 332 12.94 19.71 -18.58
C ILE A 332 13.42 19.24 -19.96
N PHE A 333 13.17 17.98 -20.33
CA PHE A 333 13.55 17.48 -21.67
C PHE A 333 12.78 18.15 -22.82
N VAL A 334 11.53 18.54 -22.60
CA VAL A 334 10.76 19.29 -23.60
C VAL A 334 11.32 20.70 -23.75
N LEU A 335 11.63 21.38 -22.65
CA LEU A 335 12.23 22.72 -22.66
C LEU A 335 13.60 22.69 -23.33
N ASP A 336 14.47 21.77 -22.93
CA ASP A 336 15.80 21.58 -23.51
C ASP A 336 15.77 21.30 -25.02
N LYS A 337 14.72 20.61 -25.50
CA LYS A 337 14.59 20.28 -26.93
C LYS A 337 13.94 21.38 -27.78
N LYS A 338 13.06 22.20 -27.20
CA LYS A 338 12.20 23.12 -27.96
C LYS A 338 12.42 24.59 -27.62
N SER A 339 13.15 24.89 -26.57
CA SER A 339 13.38 26.24 -26.10
C SER A 339 14.87 26.44 -25.83
N ASP A 340 15.42 27.56 -26.31
CA ASP A 340 16.79 27.98 -25.96
C ASP A 340 16.88 28.56 -24.53
N LEU A 341 15.84 28.36 -23.72
CA LEU A 341 15.75 28.77 -22.31
C LEU A 341 16.81 28.08 -21.45
N ILE A 342 17.29 26.90 -21.85
CA ILE A 342 18.36 26.18 -21.19
C ILE A 342 19.61 26.29 -22.06
N SER A 343 20.52 27.21 -21.72
CA SER A 343 21.80 27.38 -22.44
C SER A 343 22.82 26.25 -22.17
N ALA A 344 22.43 25.20 -21.45
CA ALA A 344 23.33 24.10 -21.07
C ALA A 344 23.37 23.01 -22.15
N PRO A 345 24.50 22.28 -22.31
CA PRO A 345 24.56 21.16 -23.24
C PRO A 345 23.56 20.05 -22.85
N HIS A 346 22.86 19.49 -23.85
CA HIS A 346 21.89 18.39 -23.67
C HIS A 346 22.41 17.24 -22.80
N ALA A 347 23.69 16.86 -22.99
CA ALA A 347 24.32 15.80 -22.20
C ALA A 347 24.42 16.14 -20.69
N LEU A 348 24.63 17.41 -20.35
CA LEU A 348 24.72 17.88 -18.96
C LEU A 348 23.34 17.91 -18.30
N VAL A 349 22.31 18.36 -19.04
CA VAL A 349 20.91 18.33 -18.58
C VAL A 349 20.46 16.89 -18.33
N TYR A 350 20.72 16.00 -19.28
CA TYR A 350 20.42 14.57 -19.14
C TYR A 350 21.14 13.95 -17.94
N PHE A 351 22.44 14.24 -17.78
CA PHE A 351 23.23 13.73 -16.66
C PHE A 351 22.74 14.25 -15.30
N GLY A 352 22.34 15.53 -15.23
CA GLY A 352 21.74 16.12 -14.04
C GLY A 352 20.44 15.42 -13.61
N ILE A 353 19.55 15.13 -14.57
CA ILE A 353 18.31 14.37 -14.32
C ILE A 353 18.61 12.96 -13.82
N VAL A 354 19.59 12.27 -14.42
CA VAL A 354 20.01 10.93 -13.98
C VAL A 354 20.52 10.96 -12.55
N ILE A 355 21.42 11.90 -12.22
CA ILE A 355 21.93 12.06 -10.86
C ILE A 355 20.78 12.32 -9.89
N PHE A 356 19.85 13.22 -10.23
CA PHE A 356 18.69 13.53 -9.40
C PHE A 356 17.86 12.27 -9.11
N LEU A 357 17.48 11.51 -10.13
CA LEU A 357 16.67 10.30 -9.97
C LEU A 357 17.38 9.21 -9.16
N VAL A 358 18.68 8.99 -9.45
CA VAL A 358 19.49 8.01 -8.71
C VAL A 358 19.68 8.45 -7.26
N TYR A 359 20.02 9.72 -7.02
CA TYR A 359 20.19 10.29 -5.69
C TYR A 359 18.92 10.10 -4.86
N PHE A 360 17.77 10.54 -5.34
CA PHE A 360 16.53 10.40 -4.58
C PHE A 360 16.12 8.94 -4.38
N LYS A 361 16.39 8.06 -5.35
CA LYS A 361 16.12 6.64 -5.17
C LYS A 361 17.02 5.98 -4.13
N LEU A 362 18.31 6.33 -4.11
CA LEU A 362 19.25 5.81 -3.13
C LEU A 362 19.00 6.41 -1.75
N SER A 363 18.73 7.72 -1.66
CA SER A 363 18.32 8.40 -0.43
C SER A 363 17.01 7.82 0.12
N SER A 364 16.03 7.53 -0.74
CA SER A 364 14.81 6.82 -0.35
C SER A 364 15.10 5.41 0.19
N LEU A 365 16.08 4.70 -0.37
CA LEU A 365 16.39 3.33 0.04
C LEU A 365 17.32 3.23 1.26
N LEU A 366 18.18 4.23 1.49
CA LEU A 366 19.18 4.27 2.56
C LEU A 366 18.79 5.16 3.73
N LEU A 367 18.17 6.32 3.45
CA LEU A 367 17.83 7.36 4.42
C LEU A 367 16.32 7.44 4.70
N GLY A 368 15.49 6.75 3.91
CA GLY A 368 14.05 6.71 4.10
C GLY A 368 13.35 8.05 3.85
N ILE A 369 13.89 8.89 2.94
CA ILE A 369 13.29 10.15 2.49
C ILE A 369 12.51 9.87 1.19
N HIS A 370 11.18 9.98 1.20
CA HIS A 370 10.35 9.46 0.10
C HIS A 370 9.59 10.49 -0.74
N ASP A 371 9.44 11.76 -0.34
CA ASP A 371 8.93 12.80 -1.27
C ASP A 371 9.48 14.23 -1.03
N PRO A 372 10.46 14.71 -1.83
CA PRO A 372 10.90 16.11 -1.78
C PRO A 372 9.86 17.10 -2.34
N PHE A 373 8.83 16.65 -3.05
CA PHE A 373 7.84 17.52 -3.70
C PHE A 373 6.65 17.85 -2.79
N GLY A 374 6.41 17.09 -1.72
CA GLY A 374 5.27 17.30 -0.81
C GLY A 374 5.15 18.73 -0.25
N PRO A 375 6.22 19.34 0.27
CA PRO A 375 6.18 20.72 0.75
C PRO A 375 5.80 21.73 -0.34
N PHE A 376 6.28 21.52 -1.58
CA PHE A 376 5.98 22.40 -2.71
C PHE A 376 4.53 22.24 -3.19
N GLU A 377 4.03 21.01 -3.25
CA GLU A 377 2.62 20.74 -3.58
C GLU A 377 1.68 21.33 -2.55
N ASN A 378 1.95 21.15 -1.25
CA ASN A 378 1.12 21.71 -0.19
C ASN A 378 1.08 23.24 -0.24
N LEU A 379 2.21 23.88 -0.53
CA LEU A 379 2.29 25.33 -0.74
C LEU A 379 1.52 25.77 -1.99
N PHE A 380 1.65 25.05 -3.09
CA PHE A 380 0.93 25.35 -4.33
C PHE A 380 -0.58 25.15 -4.17
N CYS A 381 -1.02 24.09 -3.51
CA CYS A 381 -2.42 23.83 -3.19
C CYS A 381 -3.00 24.93 -2.29
N ALA A 382 -2.24 25.38 -1.28
CA ALA A 382 -2.64 26.51 -0.46
C ALA A 382 -2.84 27.79 -1.28
N LEU A 383 -1.91 28.08 -2.20
CA LEU A 383 -1.90 29.33 -2.98
C LEU A 383 -2.90 29.33 -4.15
N ALA A 384 -2.97 28.24 -4.92
CA ALA A 384 -3.64 28.19 -6.21
C ALA A 384 -5.00 27.49 -6.19
N PHE A 385 -5.21 26.53 -5.28
CA PHE A 385 -6.43 25.71 -5.21
C PHE A 385 -7.31 26.01 -4.00
N GLY A 386 -7.20 27.24 -3.48
CA GLY A 386 -8.15 27.76 -2.50
C GLY A 386 -7.84 27.40 -1.04
N GLY A 387 -6.71 26.75 -0.72
CA GLY A 387 -6.39 26.47 0.69
C GLY A 387 -6.28 27.75 1.56
N ILE A 388 -5.76 28.84 1.00
CA ILE A 388 -5.79 30.16 1.67
C ILE A 388 -7.23 30.69 1.78
N TRP A 389 -8.06 30.50 0.76
CA TRP A 389 -9.46 30.95 0.79
C TRP A 389 -10.30 30.13 1.78
N ASP A 390 -10.02 28.84 1.93
CA ASP A 390 -10.65 27.95 2.90
C ASP A 390 -10.20 28.27 4.34
N SER A 391 -8.91 28.57 4.54
CA SER A 391 -8.39 29.05 5.83
C SER A 391 -8.97 30.42 6.20
N VAL A 392 -9.12 31.31 5.24
CA VAL A 392 -9.77 32.63 5.41
C VAL A 392 -11.27 32.47 5.67
N ALA A 393 -11.97 31.58 4.95
CA ALA A 393 -13.38 31.29 5.18
C ALA A 393 -13.64 30.71 6.58
N LYS A 394 -12.72 29.85 7.08
CA LYS A 394 -12.73 29.34 8.47
C LYS A 394 -12.51 30.45 9.51
N LEU A 395 -11.62 31.42 9.24
CA LEU A 395 -11.36 32.56 10.12
C LEU A 395 -12.51 33.58 10.16
N PHE A 396 -13.23 33.77 9.05
CA PHE A 396 -14.36 34.70 8.96
C PHE A 396 -15.72 34.08 9.33
N GLY A 397 -15.74 32.85 9.88
CA GLY A 397 -16.95 32.25 10.45
C GLY A 397 -18.06 31.91 9.44
N ARG A 398 -17.83 32.07 8.13
CA ARG A 398 -18.77 31.67 7.07
C ARG A 398 -18.35 30.31 6.53
N GLY A 399 -18.60 29.26 7.31
CA GLY A 399 -18.22 27.90 6.92
C GLY A 399 -18.63 26.81 7.89
N GLN A 400 -19.73 26.94 8.63
CA GLN A 400 -20.44 25.75 9.09
C GLN A 400 -21.48 25.40 8.02
N VAL A 401 -21.06 24.69 6.98
CA VAL A 401 -22.00 23.79 6.31
C VAL A 401 -22.11 22.59 7.22
N LYS A 402 -23.26 22.46 7.90
CA LYS A 402 -23.67 21.21 8.52
C LYS A 402 -23.61 20.12 7.45
N GLU A 403 -22.84 19.06 7.67
CA GLU A 403 -23.09 17.80 6.96
C GLU A 403 -24.53 17.37 7.30
N GLU A 404 -25.42 17.51 6.32
CA GLU A 404 -26.76 16.95 6.40
C GLU A 404 -26.64 15.42 6.32
N ASN A 405 -26.74 14.78 7.49
CA ASN A 405 -27.33 13.45 7.59
C ASN A 405 -28.72 13.47 6.95
N LYS A 406 -28.87 12.88 5.75
CA LYS A 406 -30.09 12.19 5.27
C LYS A 406 -29.87 11.61 3.87
N ASP A 407 -29.33 10.39 3.83
CA ASP A 407 -29.71 9.45 2.77
C ASP A 407 -31.20 9.11 2.94
N ALA A 408 -32.03 9.85 2.22
CA ALA A 408 -33.42 9.53 2.01
C ALA A 408 -33.52 8.42 0.95
N LYS A 409 -34.01 7.25 1.39
CA LYS A 409 -34.86 6.30 0.66
C LYS A 409 -34.92 6.45 -0.87
N LYS A 410 -34.40 5.43 -1.57
CA LYS A 410 -35.05 4.78 -2.74
C LYS A 410 -34.74 3.28 -2.58
N SER A 411 -35.64 2.31 -2.42
CA SER A 411 -37.00 2.10 -2.92
C SER A 411 -37.13 2.44 -4.41
N ASN A 412 -36.60 1.57 -5.27
CA ASN A 412 -37.39 0.49 -5.88
C ASN A 412 -36.47 -0.53 -6.55
#